data_AF-A0A968ZE75-F1
#
_entry.id   AF-A0A968ZE75-F1
#
_cell.length_a   1.000
_cell.length_b   1.000
_cell.length_c   1.000
_cell.angle_alpha   90.00
_cell.angle_beta   90.00
_cell.angle_gamma   90.00
#
_symmetry.space_group_name_H-M   'P 1'
#
loop_
_entity.id
_entity.type
_entity.pdbx_description
1 polymer ?
#
loop_
_entity_poly.entity_id
_entity_poly.type
_entity_poly.pdbx_seq_one_letter_code
_entity_poly.pdbx_strand_id
1 'polypeptide(L)'
;MEEESNDMFEPLRLKLTRSSHSLRSHLSQAEEALPRLEKCWQLGKSYKLFENYYVLNIWYHRMSGKYSELQQFLEKTEKETKPNPIRFNQKRFQLAKVKNLFDLGLFAETIKYAELYVRDFDRFSDGWYEVMRYYFLAANFARKFELSRELLQRAFINQHFDHLPDKEKILWHLFKAYFQVVVDRSRSLEAINLPLSPESMDEGFVLSHLILQYLFYTSPRNESKINEVQLHIEDIKLRYFKNQFGTRTKTFIKLISKTTELSLEKEDELQSKTKYLSRKLMEASDRADIYSDLEIMPYELLWERLSEFA
;
A
#
# COMPACT_ATOMS: atom_id res chain seq x y z
N MET A 1 16.21 -32.89 7.28
CA MET A 1 16.46 -31.45 7.01
C MET A 1 15.32 -30.82 6.24
N GLU A 2 14.91 -31.34 5.08
CA GLU A 2 13.76 -30.80 4.35
C GLU A 2 12.43 -30.96 5.10
N GLU A 3 12.21 -32.14 5.70
CA GLU A 3 11.06 -32.39 6.58
C GLU A 3 11.03 -31.42 7.76
N GLU A 4 12.12 -31.31 8.53
CA GLU A 4 12.25 -30.34 9.63
C GLU A 4 11.98 -28.89 9.19
N SER A 5 12.48 -28.49 8.02
CA SER A 5 12.21 -27.16 7.47
C SER A 5 10.74 -26.95 7.15
N ASN A 6 10.06 -27.95 6.58
CA ASN A 6 8.63 -27.89 6.28
C ASN A 6 7.78 -27.89 7.56
N ASP A 7 8.15 -28.68 8.57
CA ASP A 7 7.46 -28.74 9.86
C ASP A 7 7.52 -27.40 10.60
N MET A 8 8.60 -26.63 10.42
CA MET A 8 8.68 -25.26 10.90
C MET A 8 7.89 -24.28 10.02
N PHE A 9 8.06 -24.37 8.70
CA PHE A 9 7.54 -23.37 7.76
C PHE A 9 6.03 -23.45 7.53
N GLU A 10 5.48 -24.63 7.29
CA GLU A 10 4.07 -24.78 6.88
C GLU A 10 3.06 -24.31 7.95
N PRO A 11 3.25 -24.62 9.26
CA PRO A 11 2.36 -24.09 10.29
C PRO A 11 2.42 -22.57 10.39
N LEU A 12 3.63 -22.00 10.29
CA LEU A 12 3.82 -20.55 10.29
C LEU A 12 3.20 -19.90 9.07
N ARG A 13 3.35 -20.50 7.88
CA ARG A 13 2.69 -20.05 6.66
C ARG A 13 1.19 -19.94 6.86
N LEU A 14 0.54 -21.01 7.33
CA LEU A 14 -0.91 -21.02 7.52
C LEU A 14 -1.37 -19.97 8.56
N LYS A 15 -0.58 -19.73 9.61
CA LYS A 15 -0.87 -18.73 10.65
C LYS A 15 -0.71 -17.29 10.15
N LEU A 16 0.34 -17.04 9.36
CA LEU A 16 0.69 -15.72 8.85
C LEU A 16 -0.14 -15.33 7.62
N THR A 17 -0.74 -16.26 6.87
CA THR A 17 -1.57 -15.92 5.70
C THR A 17 -3.05 -15.64 6.01
N ARG A 18 -3.52 -15.80 7.27
CA ARG A 18 -4.96 -15.79 7.60
C ARG A 18 -5.56 -14.42 7.92
N SER A 19 -4.90 -13.56 8.69
CA SER A 19 -5.40 -12.21 9.01
C SER A 19 -4.35 -11.33 9.68
N SER A 20 -4.46 -10.01 9.53
CA SER A 20 -3.60 -8.97 10.14
C SER A 20 -3.54 -9.03 11.67
N HIS A 21 -4.56 -9.61 12.32
CA HIS A 21 -4.59 -9.84 13.77
C HIS A 21 -3.87 -11.13 14.20
N SER A 22 -4.08 -12.25 13.49
CA SER A 22 -3.31 -13.50 13.66
C SER A 22 -1.81 -13.27 13.39
N LEU A 23 -1.50 -12.30 12.54
CA LEU A 23 -0.15 -11.96 12.10
C LEU A 23 0.76 -11.48 13.24
N ARG A 24 0.29 -10.58 14.13
CA ARG A 24 1.14 -10.04 15.21
C ARG A 24 1.38 -11.04 16.34
N SER A 25 0.42 -11.92 16.62
CA SER A 25 0.53 -12.89 17.71
C SER A 25 1.51 -14.04 17.43
N HIS A 26 1.90 -14.23 16.16
CA HIS A 26 2.82 -15.30 15.74
C HIS A 26 4.19 -14.80 15.28
N LEU A 27 4.46 -13.49 15.37
CA LEU A 27 5.74 -12.90 14.99
C LEU A 27 6.93 -13.46 15.78
N SER A 28 6.76 -13.71 17.07
CA SER A 28 7.81 -14.32 17.92
C SER A 28 8.17 -15.73 17.45
N GLN A 29 7.17 -16.53 17.02
CA GLN A 29 7.42 -17.87 16.48
C GLN A 29 8.20 -17.82 15.16
N ALA A 30 7.92 -16.81 14.32
CA ALA A 30 8.70 -16.60 13.10
C ALA A 30 10.14 -16.17 13.41
N GLU A 31 10.34 -15.29 14.40
CA GLU A 31 11.66 -14.85 14.86
C GLU A 31 12.51 -16.03 15.35
N GLU A 32 11.93 -16.95 16.12
CA GLU A 32 12.60 -18.16 16.60
C GLU A 32 12.91 -19.17 15.48
N ALA A 33 12.03 -19.29 14.49
CA ALA A 33 12.18 -20.25 13.40
C ALA A 33 13.24 -19.82 12.35
N LEU A 34 13.46 -18.51 12.18
CA LEU A 34 14.35 -17.99 11.14
C LEU A 34 15.80 -18.47 11.25
N PRO A 35 16.50 -18.40 12.41
CA PRO A 35 17.86 -18.91 12.53
C PRO A 35 17.96 -20.42 12.28
N ARG A 36 16.90 -21.17 12.63
CA ARG A 36 16.85 -22.62 12.39
C ARG A 36 16.70 -22.93 10.91
N LEU A 37 15.81 -22.24 10.20
CA LEU A 37 15.64 -22.37 8.75
C LEU A 37 16.90 -21.95 7.99
N GLU A 38 17.57 -20.88 8.41
CA GLU A 38 18.86 -20.49 7.85
C GLU A 38 19.90 -21.60 8.02
N LYS A 39 20.01 -22.18 9.22
CA LYS A 39 20.92 -23.30 9.48
C LYS A 39 20.59 -24.53 8.63
N CYS A 40 19.31 -24.89 8.50
CA CYS A 40 18.88 -25.96 7.62
C CYS A 40 19.33 -25.69 6.17
N TRP A 41 19.14 -24.48 5.67
CA TRP A 41 19.59 -24.09 4.33
C TRP A 41 21.11 -24.16 4.18
N GLN A 42 21.88 -23.60 5.12
CA GLN A 42 23.36 -23.60 5.06
C GLN A 42 23.95 -25.02 5.05
N LEU A 43 23.34 -25.94 5.81
CA LEU A 43 23.78 -27.35 5.88
C LEU A 43 23.30 -28.17 4.69
N GLY A 44 22.02 -28.06 4.34
CA GLY A 44 21.41 -28.91 3.30
C GLY A 44 21.64 -28.40 1.88
N LYS A 45 21.91 -27.11 1.69
CA LYS A 45 22.15 -26.45 0.40
C LYS A 45 21.08 -26.75 -0.68
N SER A 46 19.87 -27.13 -0.25
CA SER A 46 18.73 -27.38 -1.12
C SER A 46 17.98 -26.08 -1.39
N TYR A 47 17.46 -25.97 -2.62
CA TYR A 47 16.60 -24.85 -3.01
C TYR A 47 15.33 -24.79 -2.16
N LYS A 48 14.76 -25.94 -1.80
CA LYS A 48 13.52 -25.97 -1.03
C LYS A 48 13.72 -25.37 0.37
N LEU A 49 14.87 -25.67 0.99
CA LEU A 49 15.27 -25.12 2.28
C LEU A 49 15.46 -23.60 2.18
N PHE A 50 16.11 -23.14 1.12
CA PHE A 50 16.27 -21.71 0.86
C PHE A 50 14.93 -21.02 0.67
N GLU A 51 14.01 -21.60 -0.10
CA GLU A 51 12.69 -21.04 -0.34
C GLU A 51 11.91 -20.84 0.97
N ASN A 52 11.88 -21.86 1.83
CA ASN A 52 11.20 -21.76 3.13
C ASN A 52 11.81 -20.64 4.00
N TYR A 53 13.15 -20.56 4.08
CA TYR A 53 13.85 -19.48 4.78
C TYR A 53 13.53 -18.11 4.17
N TYR A 54 13.68 -17.96 2.86
CA TYR A 54 13.48 -16.73 2.10
C TYR A 54 12.08 -16.17 2.28
N VAL A 55 11.06 -17.01 2.14
CA VAL A 55 9.65 -16.59 2.27
C VAL A 55 9.34 -16.15 3.69
N LEU A 56 9.76 -16.92 4.69
CA LEU A 56 9.51 -16.54 6.09
C LEU A 56 10.26 -15.26 6.47
N ASN A 57 11.48 -15.08 5.96
CA ASN A 57 12.30 -13.90 6.22
C ASN A 57 11.63 -12.63 5.68
N ILE A 58 11.15 -12.67 4.43
CA ILE A 58 10.33 -11.58 3.85
C ILE A 58 9.12 -11.30 4.72
N TRP A 59 8.35 -12.32 5.10
CA TRP A 59 7.15 -12.13 5.92
C TRP A 59 7.48 -11.50 7.26
N TYR A 60 8.43 -12.06 8.01
CA TYR A 60 8.84 -11.56 9.32
C TYR A 60 9.25 -10.08 9.28
N HIS A 61 10.14 -9.69 8.36
CA HIS A 61 10.62 -8.32 8.32
C HIS A 61 9.53 -7.33 7.93
N ARG A 62 8.69 -7.66 6.94
CA ARG A 62 7.55 -6.81 6.56
C ARG A 62 6.58 -6.61 7.71
N MET A 63 6.21 -7.71 8.36
CA MET A 63 5.24 -7.71 9.46
C MET A 63 5.79 -7.02 10.71
N SER A 64 7.10 -7.02 10.89
CA SER A 64 7.80 -6.33 11.98
C SER A 64 8.14 -4.87 11.65
N GLY A 65 7.83 -4.38 10.43
CA GLY A 65 8.20 -3.05 9.96
C GLY A 65 9.71 -2.83 9.75
N LYS A 66 10.50 -3.90 9.71
CA LYS A 66 11.97 -3.91 9.57
C LYS A 66 12.38 -3.90 8.09
N TYR A 67 11.93 -2.87 7.35
CA TYR A 67 12.09 -2.79 5.89
C TYR A 67 13.55 -2.56 5.45
N SER A 68 14.34 -1.88 6.29
CA SER A 68 15.77 -1.65 6.03
C SER A 68 16.56 -2.95 6.07
N GLU A 69 16.27 -3.80 7.05
CA GLU A 69 16.85 -5.12 7.18
C GLU A 69 16.39 -6.04 6.05
N LEU A 70 15.13 -5.95 5.64
CA LEU A 70 14.63 -6.65 4.46
C LEU A 70 15.38 -6.23 3.19
N GLN A 71 15.67 -4.94 3.04
CA GLN A 71 16.44 -4.46 1.89
C GLN A 71 17.83 -5.08 1.84
N GLN A 72 18.54 -5.10 2.98
CA GLN A 72 19.86 -5.74 3.07
C GLN A 72 19.78 -7.24 2.74
N PHE A 73 18.74 -7.92 3.24
CA PHE A 73 18.49 -9.32 2.93
C PHE A 73 18.24 -9.56 1.44
N LEU A 74 17.43 -8.73 0.78
CA LEU A 74 17.13 -8.83 -0.64
C LEU A 74 18.37 -8.54 -1.50
N GLU A 75 19.19 -7.56 -1.14
CA GLU A 75 20.46 -7.26 -1.83
C GLU A 75 21.49 -8.38 -1.70
N LYS A 76 21.61 -8.97 -0.50
CA LYS A 76 22.44 -10.15 -0.27
C LYS A 76 21.94 -11.32 -1.12
N THR A 77 20.63 -11.58 -1.08
CA THR A 77 19.98 -12.63 -1.87
C THR A 77 20.25 -12.47 -3.36
N GLU A 78 20.13 -11.27 -3.91
CA GLU A 78 20.38 -11.00 -5.34
C GLU A 78 21.82 -11.31 -5.75
N LYS A 79 22.80 -11.00 -4.88
CA LYS A 79 24.22 -11.28 -5.12
C LYS A 79 24.53 -12.78 -5.05
N GLU A 80 23.94 -13.47 -4.08
CA GLU A 80 24.20 -14.90 -3.80
C GLU A 80 23.43 -15.83 -4.74
N THR A 81 22.24 -15.44 -5.18
CA THR A 81 21.36 -16.29 -6.00
C THR A 81 21.50 -16.05 -7.50
N LYS A 82 22.66 -15.52 -7.98
CA LYS A 82 22.99 -15.36 -9.42
C LYS A 82 22.26 -16.43 -10.25
N PRO A 83 21.37 -16.02 -11.17
CA PRO A 83 20.10 -16.68 -11.38
C PRO A 83 20.32 -18.12 -11.82
N ASN A 84 19.88 -19.06 -11.00
CA ASN A 84 19.40 -20.34 -11.50
C ASN A 84 17.88 -20.19 -11.71
N PRO A 85 17.44 -19.66 -12.87
CA PRO A 85 16.04 -19.33 -13.12
C PRO A 85 15.11 -20.55 -13.11
N ILE A 86 15.68 -21.76 -13.19
CA ILE A 86 14.92 -23.01 -13.10
C ILE A 86 14.43 -23.27 -11.68
N ARG A 87 15.20 -22.81 -10.68
CA ARG A 87 14.89 -23.07 -9.28
C ARG A 87 14.34 -21.83 -8.60
N PHE A 88 14.98 -20.67 -8.74
CA PHE A 88 14.57 -19.44 -8.07
C PHE A 88 13.47 -18.70 -8.82
N ASN A 89 12.34 -18.45 -8.16
CA ASN A 89 11.25 -17.65 -8.72
C ASN A 89 11.65 -16.17 -8.75
N GLN A 90 12.30 -15.78 -9.83
CA GLN A 90 12.80 -14.43 -10.05
C GLN A 90 11.68 -13.38 -10.03
N LYS A 91 10.49 -13.70 -10.56
CA LYS A 91 9.33 -12.77 -10.56
C LYS A 91 8.88 -12.46 -9.14
N ARG A 92 8.78 -13.48 -8.27
CA ARG A 92 8.45 -13.29 -6.86
C ARG A 92 9.48 -12.41 -6.15
N PHE A 93 10.77 -12.61 -6.45
CA PHE A 93 11.83 -11.77 -5.91
C PHE A 93 11.75 -10.32 -6.37
N GLN A 94 11.58 -10.10 -7.67
CA GLN A 94 11.44 -8.76 -8.24
C GLN A 94 10.25 -8.02 -7.63
N LEU A 95 9.10 -8.68 -7.50
CA LEU A 95 7.92 -8.12 -6.87
C LEU A 95 8.16 -7.78 -5.39
N ALA A 96 8.80 -8.68 -4.63
CA ALA A 96 9.15 -8.42 -3.23
C ALA A 96 10.07 -7.20 -3.08
N LYS A 97 11.03 -7.03 -4.00
CA LYS A 97 11.97 -5.91 -4.01
C LYS A 97 11.30 -4.59 -4.41
N VAL A 98 10.46 -4.57 -5.46
CA VAL A 98 9.63 -3.40 -5.81
C VAL A 98 8.84 -2.92 -4.60
N LYS A 99 8.16 -3.85 -3.93
CA LYS A 99 7.31 -3.53 -2.77
C LYS A 99 8.13 -3.02 -1.60
N ASN A 100 9.27 -3.63 -1.29
CA ASN A 100 10.14 -3.17 -0.20
C ASN A 100 10.72 -1.76 -0.45
N LEU A 101 11.14 -1.46 -1.68
CA LEU A 101 11.61 -0.11 -2.05
C LEU A 101 10.50 0.92 -1.84
N PHE A 102 9.26 0.57 -2.20
CA PHE A 102 8.11 1.45 -1.98
C PHE A 102 7.84 1.65 -0.48
N ASP A 103 7.86 0.58 0.31
CA ASP A 103 7.63 0.60 1.76
C ASP A 103 8.69 1.47 2.47
N LEU A 104 9.93 1.50 1.98
CA LEU A 104 11.02 2.37 2.44
C LEU A 104 10.89 3.84 2.01
N GLY A 105 9.93 4.16 1.15
CA GLY A 105 9.76 5.50 0.60
C GLY A 105 10.76 5.87 -0.50
N LEU A 106 11.49 4.91 -1.06
CA LEU A 106 12.49 5.12 -2.12
C LEU A 106 11.82 5.16 -3.50
N PHE A 107 10.94 6.12 -3.74
CA PHE A 107 10.05 6.12 -4.93
C PHE A 107 10.79 6.19 -6.25
N ALA A 108 11.90 6.92 -6.32
CA ALA A 108 12.70 7.03 -7.54
C ALA A 108 13.30 5.67 -7.92
N GLU A 109 13.81 4.95 -6.92
CA GLU A 109 14.35 3.60 -7.03
C GLU A 109 13.24 2.59 -7.33
N THR A 110 12.07 2.68 -6.68
CA THR A 110 10.90 1.85 -6.98
C THR A 110 10.50 2.00 -8.45
N ILE A 111 10.40 3.23 -8.96
CA ILE A 111 10.09 3.52 -10.36
C ILE A 111 11.10 2.87 -11.28
N LYS A 112 12.40 3.12 -11.06
CA LYS A 112 13.48 2.58 -11.89
C LYS A 112 13.47 1.05 -11.90
N TYR A 113 13.26 0.43 -10.74
CA TYR A 113 13.26 -1.02 -10.61
C TYR A 113 12.00 -1.65 -11.22
N ALA A 114 10.82 -1.07 -11.00
CA ALA A 114 9.58 -1.53 -11.60
C ALA A 114 9.61 -1.42 -13.14
N GLU A 115 10.11 -0.29 -13.68
CA GLU A 115 10.26 -0.08 -15.13
C GLU A 115 11.14 -1.14 -15.78
N LEU A 116 12.26 -1.47 -15.13
CA LEU A 116 13.22 -2.45 -15.63
C LEU A 116 12.60 -3.85 -15.71
N TYR A 117 11.80 -4.24 -14.70
CA TYR A 117 11.37 -5.63 -14.53
C TYR A 117 9.89 -5.90 -14.84
N VAL A 118 9.06 -4.88 -15.08
CA VAL A 118 7.65 -5.08 -15.46
C VAL A 118 7.48 -5.92 -16.72
N ARG A 119 8.49 -5.91 -17.61
CA ARG A 119 8.52 -6.69 -18.85
C ARG A 119 8.76 -8.20 -18.62
N ASP A 120 9.28 -8.58 -17.46
CA ASP A 120 9.51 -9.99 -17.10
C ASP A 120 8.21 -10.68 -16.65
N PHE A 121 7.19 -9.90 -16.30
CA PHE A 121 5.88 -10.40 -15.91
C PHE A 121 5.04 -10.62 -17.15
N ASP A 122 4.24 -11.70 -17.14
CA ASP A 122 3.25 -11.88 -18.19
C ASP A 122 2.20 -10.78 -18.04
N ARG A 123 1.99 -9.99 -19.10
CA ARG A 123 1.03 -8.88 -19.10
C ARG A 123 -0.39 -9.33 -18.77
N PHE A 124 -0.70 -10.61 -18.93
CA PHE A 124 -2.01 -11.19 -18.61
C PHE A 124 -2.00 -11.96 -17.28
N SER A 125 -1.17 -11.56 -16.31
CA SER A 125 -1.09 -12.18 -14.99
C SER A 125 -1.33 -11.18 -13.85
N ASP A 126 -1.84 -11.67 -12.73
CA ASP A 126 -2.01 -10.89 -11.49
C ASP A 126 -0.69 -10.21 -11.06
N GLY A 127 0.43 -10.93 -11.19
CA GLY A 127 1.75 -10.41 -10.82
C GLY A 127 2.14 -9.16 -11.62
N TRP A 128 1.71 -9.04 -12.88
CA TRP A 128 1.94 -7.82 -13.66
C TRP A 128 1.15 -6.64 -13.09
N TYR A 129 -0.11 -6.84 -12.72
CA TYR A 129 -0.92 -5.80 -12.08
C TYR A 129 -0.38 -5.42 -10.70
N GLU A 130 0.16 -6.38 -9.94
CA GLU A 130 0.82 -6.08 -8.67
C GLU A 130 2.06 -5.18 -8.86
N VAL A 131 2.93 -5.46 -9.84
CA VAL A 131 4.07 -4.58 -10.14
C VAL A 131 3.59 -3.22 -10.64
N MET A 132 2.62 -3.18 -11.55
CA MET A 132 2.04 -1.95 -12.09
C MET A 132 1.42 -1.08 -10.99
N ARG A 133 0.82 -1.68 -9.96
CA ARG A 133 0.30 -0.96 -8.79
C ARG A 133 1.40 -0.20 -8.07
N TYR A 134 2.48 -0.87 -7.67
CA TYR A 134 3.58 -0.19 -6.98
C TYR A 134 4.28 0.83 -7.87
N TYR A 135 4.34 0.56 -9.17
CA TYR A 135 4.88 1.50 -10.14
C TYR A 135 4.04 2.78 -10.20
N PHE A 136 2.72 2.65 -10.31
CA PHE A 136 1.78 3.76 -10.30
C PHE A 136 1.84 4.56 -8.99
N LEU A 137 1.80 3.86 -7.84
CA LEU A 137 1.87 4.51 -6.53
C LEU A 137 3.19 5.29 -6.40
N ALA A 138 4.33 4.67 -6.69
CA ALA A 138 5.61 5.35 -6.63
C ALA A 138 5.67 6.59 -7.55
N ALA A 139 5.10 6.51 -8.76
CA ALA A 139 5.00 7.65 -9.67
C ALA A 139 4.17 8.80 -9.06
N ASN A 140 3.04 8.51 -8.41
CA ASN A 140 2.25 9.54 -7.70
C ASN A 140 3.05 10.15 -6.54
N PHE A 141 3.72 9.32 -5.74
CA PHE A 141 4.51 9.79 -4.60
C PHE A 141 5.73 10.61 -5.01
N ALA A 142 6.30 10.32 -6.18
CA ALA A 142 7.35 11.14 -6.79
C ALA A 142 6.80 12.33 -7.61
N ARG A 143 5.48 12.60 -7.57
CA ARG A 143 4.77 13.62 -8.37
C ARG A 143 5.05 13.54 -9.89
N LYS A 144 5.33 12.33 -10.41
CA LYS A 144 5.51 12.07 -11.85
C LYS A 144 4.17 11.76 -12.51
N PHE A 145 3.26 12.73 -12.52
CA PHE A 145 1.86 12.50 -12.90
C PHE A 145 1.66 12.06 -14.35
N GLU A 146 2.51 12.47 -15.28
CA GLU A 146 2.44 11.99 -16.67
C GLU A 146 2.70 10.49 -16.76
N LEU A 147 3.68 9.99 -16.01
CA LEU A 147 3.95 8.56 -15.92
C LEU A 147 2.78 7.83 -15.24
N SER A 148 2.25 8.37 -14.15
CA SER A 148 1.06 7.80 -13.50
C SER A 148 -0.14 7.68 -14.44
N ARG A 149 -0.37 8.70 -15.29
CA ARG A 149 -1.43 8.70 -16.32
C ARG A 149 -1.21 7.59 -17.34
N GLU A 150 0.02 7.44 -17.85
CA GLU A 150 0.38 6.37 -18.78
C GLU A 150 0.15 4.99 -18.15
N LEU A 151 0.60 4.78 -16.92
CA LEU A 151 0.46 3.51 -16.21
C LEU A 151 -1.00 3.13 -15.97
N LEU A 152 -1.86 4.10 -15.62
CA LEU A 152 -3.30 3.88 -15.53
C LEU A 152 -3.88 3.46 -16.87
N GLN A 153 -3.59 4.19 -17.96
CA GLN A 153 -4.08 3.84 -19.29
C GLN A 153 -3.67 2.42 -19.67
N ARG A 154 -2.40 2.07 -19.45
CA ARG A 154 -1.87 0.72 -19.72
C ARG A 154 -2.58 -0.37 -18.93
N ALA A 155 -2.94 -0.13 -17.67
CA ALA A 155 -3.69 -1.08 -16.86
C ALA A 155 -5.12 -1.29 -17.40
N PHE A 156 -5.82 -0.22 -17.77
CA PHE A 156 -7.22 -0.30 -18.24
C PHE A 156 -7.37 -0.83 -19.67
N ILE A 157 -6.43 -0.57 -20.58
CA ILE A 157 -6.51 -1.09 -21.96
C ILE A 157 -6.06 -2.55 -22.07
N ASN A 158 -5.54 -3.12 -21.00
CA ASN A 158 -5.06 -4.50 -20.99
C ASN A 158 -6.26 -5.46 -20.98
N GLN A 159 -6.30 -6.40 -21.93
CA GLN A 159 -7.41 -7.34 -22.10
C GLN A 159 -7.63 -8.28 -20.90
N HIS A 160 -6.62 -8.43 -20.03
CA HIS A 160 -6.79 -9.20 -18.79
C HIS A 160 -7.55 -8.44 -17.69
N PHE A 161 -7.76 -7.12 -17.83
CA PHE A 161 -8.38 -6.31 -16.79
C PHE A 161 -9.75 -6.86 -16.37
N ASP A 162 -10.56 -7.29 -17.35
CA ASP A 162 -11.89 -7.87 -17.12
C ASP A 162 -11.85 -9.24 -16.43
N HIS A 163 -10.69 -9.90 -16.41
CA HIS A 163 -10.48 -11.19 -15.76
C HIS A 163 -9.94 -11.04 -14.33
N LEU A 164 -9.58 -9.82 -13.91
CA LEU A 164 -9.13 -9.58 -12.55
C LEU A 164 -10.23 -9.87 -11.52
N PRO A 165 -9.85 -10.26 -10.30
CA PRO A 165 -10.78 -10.29 -9.17
C PRO A 165 -11.47 -8.93 -8.98
N ASP A 166 -12.72 -8.91 -8.53
CA ASP A 166 -13.50 -7.67 -8.40
C ASP A 166 -12.82 -6.65 -7.46
N LYS A 167 -12.22 -7.12 -6.37
CA LYS A 167 -11.44 -6.28 -5.45
C LYS A 167 -10.30 -5.53 -6.17
N GLU A 168 -9.62 -6.20 -7.10
CA GLU A 168 -8.55 -5.61 -7.90
C GLU A 168 -9.07 -4.60 -8.91
N LYS A 169 -10.17 -4.92 -9.61
CA LYS A 169 -10.83 -3.97 -10.51
C LYS A 169 -11.25 -2.71 -9.77
N ILE A 170 -11.91 -2.87 -8.64
CA ILE A 170 -12.38 -1.76 -7.80
C ILE A 170 -11.20 -0.90 -7.33
N LEU A 171 -10.07 -1.51 -6.97
CA LEU A 171 -8.83 -0.80 -6.63
C LEU A 171 -8.28 0.05 -7.78
N TRP A 172 -8.21 -0.50 -8.98
CA TRP A 172 -7.77 0.28 -10.16
C TRP A 172 -8.72 1.41 -10.51
N HIS A 173 -10.03 1.21 -10.34
CA HIS A 173 -11.01 2.30 -10.49
C HIS A 173 -10.82 3.38 -9.42
N LEU A 174 -10.51 2.99 -8.18
CA LEU A 174 -10.20 3.95 -7.12
C LEU A 174 -8.92 4.74 -7.43
N PHE A 175 -7.87 4.11 -7.96
CA PHE A 175 -6.67 4.80 -8.43
C PHE A 175 -6.98 5.83 -9.52
N LYS A 176 -7.76 5.43 -10.52
CA LYS A 176 -8.21 6.31 -11.60
C LYS A 176 -9.00 7.50 -11.04
N ALA A 177 -9.93 7.25 -10.12
CA ALA A 177 -10.75 8.28 -9.54
C ALA A 177 -9.95 9.29 -8.71
N TYR A 178 -9.02 8.82 -7.88
CA TYR A 178 -8.07 9.68 -7.17
C TYR A 178 -7.27 10.54 -8.13
N PHE A 179 -6.73 9.94 -9.19
CA PHE A 179 -5.99 10.68 -10.21
C PHE A 179 -6.87 11.75 -10.88
N GLN A 180 -8.10 11.39 -11.25
CA GLN A 180 -9.03 12.31 -11.88
C GLN A 180 -9.41 13.49 -10.98
N VAL A 181 -9.72 13.24 -9.70
CA VAL A 181 -10.13 14.29 -8.75
C VAL A 181 -8.95 15.17 -8.33
N VAL A 182 -7.79 14.56 -8.04
CA VAL A 182 -6.64 15.25 -7.44
C VAL A 182 -5.73 15.87 -8.51
N VAL A 183 -5.50 15.19 -9.63
CA VAL A 183 -4.56 15.63 -10.66
C VAL A 183 -5.29 16.32 -11.80
N ASP A 184 -6.26 15.64 -12.42
CA ASP A 184 -7.01 16.20 -13.57
C ASP A 184 -8.08 17.23 -13.15
N ARG A 185 -8.39 17.32 -11.85
CA ARG A 185 -9.45 18.18 -11.30
C ARG A 185 -10.82 17.93 -11.96
N SER A 186 -11.05 16.70 -12.40
CA SER A 186 -12.32 16.26 -12.98
C SER A 186 -13.39 16.20 -11.90
N ARG A 187 -14.62 16.58 -12.29
CA ARG A 187 -15.81 16.58 -11.42
C ARG A 187 -16.82 15.50 -11.80
N SER A 188 -16.37 14.42 -12.45
CA SER A 188 -17.26 13.33 -12.81
C SER A 188 -17.74 12.58 -11.57
N LEU A 189 -19.06 12.50 -11.38
CA LEU A 189 -19.68 11.70 -10.32
C LEU A 189 -19.37 10.21 -10.46
N GLU A 190 -19.08 9.74 -11.68
CA GLU A 190 -18.64 8.36 -11.94
C GLU A 190 -17.33 8.04 -11.21
N ALA A 191 -16.49 9.05 -10.95
CA ALA A 191 -15.23 8.86 -10.23
C ALA A 191 -15.47 8.46 -8.77
N ILE A 192 -16.58 8.90 -8.15
CA ILE A 192 -16.82 8.68 -6.72
C ILE A 192 -17.88 7.61 -6.41
N ASN A 193 -18.71 7.24 -7.39
CA ASN A 193 -19.73 6.22 -7.25
C ASN A 193 -19.19 4.84 -7.62
N LEU A 194 -18.15 4.39 -6.90
CA LEU A 194 -17.64 3.04 -7.03
C LEU A 194 -18.63 2.05 -6.39
N PRO A 195 -18.94 0.92 -7.04
CA PRO A 195 -19.81 -0.10 -6.48
C PRO A 195 -19.05 -0.84 -5.36
N LEU A 196 -18.99 -0.25 -4.17
CA LEU A 196 -18.41 -0.90 -3.01
C LEU A 196 -19.44 -1.82 -2.37
N SER A 197 -19.12 -3.11 -2.29
CA SER A 197 -19.78 -4.00 -1.34
C SER A 197 -19.01 -3.91 -0.01
N PRO A 198 -19.61 -3.41 1.08
CA PRO A 198 -18.92 -3.24 2.36
C PRO A 198 -18.38 -4.56 2.95
N GLU A 199 -19.00 -5.69 2.61
CA GLU A 199 -18.68 -7.00 3.19
C GLU A 199 -17.39 -7.63 2.62
N SER A 200 -16.88 -7.13 1.49
CA SER A 200 -15.72 -7.72 0.79
C SER A 200 -14.46 -6.87 0.81
N MET A 201 -14.47 -5.70 1.44
CA MET A 201 -13.40 -4.71 1.34
C MET A 201 -12.73 -4.44 2.70
N ASP A 202 -11.40 -4.35 2.67
CA ASP A 202 -10.61 -4.06 3.87
C ASP A 202 -10.85 -2.60 4.33
N GLU A 203 -10.68 -2.33 5.62
CA GLU A 203 -11.01 -1.03 6.22
C GLU A 203 -10.21 0.13 5.62
N GLY A 204 -8.94 -0.13 5.25
CA GLY A 204 -8.10 0.84 4.55
C GLY A 204 -8.68 1.23 3.19
N PHE A 205 -9.32 0.29 2.49
CA PHE A 205 -9.98 0.58 1.22
C PHE A 205 -11.19 1.50 1.41
N VAL A 206 -12.06 1.15 2.35
CA VAL A 206 -13.27 1.93 2.65
C VAL A 206 -12.89 3.35 3.04
N LEU A 207 -11.87 3.49 3.88
CA LEU A 207 -11.36 4.79 4.28
C LEU A 207 -10.85 5.62 3.09
N SER A 208 -10.09 5.04 2.17
CA SER A 208 -9.60 5.76 0.98
C SER A 208 -10.76 6.19 0.08
N HIS A 209 -11.80 5.39 -0.06
CA HIS A 209 -12.99 5.82 -0.78
C HIS A 209 -13.70 6.99 -0.09
N LEU A 210 -13.84 6.97 1.23
CA LEU A 210 -14.41 8.11 1.98
C LEU A 210 -13.56 9.38 1.85
N ILE A 211 -12.24 9.26 1.89
CA ILE A 211 -11.33 10.39 1.66
C ILE A 211 -11.55 10.97 0.25
N LEU A 212 -11.68 10.13 -0.76
CA LEU A 212 -11.97 10.56 -2.13
C LEU A 212 -13.33 11.29 -2.22
N GLN A 213 -14.37 10.74 -1.60
CA GLN A 213 -15.69 11.38 -1.56
C GLN A 213 -15.62 12.73 -0.84
N TYR A 214 -14.91 12.81 0.29
CA TYR A 214 -14.70 14.05 1.02
C TYR A 214 -14.08 15.11 0.10
N LEU A 215 -12.95 14.80 -0.54
CA LEU A 215 -12.25 15.68 -1.49
C LEU A 215 -13.18 16.15 -2.63
N PHE A 216 -13.97 15.23 -3.19
CA PHE A 216 -14.89 15.54 -4.27
C PHE A 216 -15.98 16.53 -3.83
N TYR A 217 -16.56 16.36 -2.64
CA TYR A 217 -17.63 17.23 -2.13
C TYR A 217 -17.11 18.55 -1.55
N THR A 218 -15.82 18.65 -1.19
CA THR A 218 -15.17 19.92 -0.83
C THR A 218 -15.17 20.90 -2.01
N SER A 219 -14.86 20.44 -3.23
CA SER A 219 -14.75 21.31 -4.42
C SER A 219 -16.04 22.07 -4.81
N PRO A 220 -17.26 21.51 -4.68
CA PRO A 220 -18.52 22.25 -4.82
C PRO A 220 -19.05 22.83 -3.50
N ARG A 221 -18.32 22.69 -2.38
CA ARG A 221 -18.77 23.08 -1.02
C ARG A 221 -20.13 22.50 -0.65
N ASN A 222 -20.35 21.21 -0.93
CA ASN A 222 -21.59 20.54 -0.54
C ASN A 222 -21.53 20.12 0.94
N GLU A 223 -21.80 21.06 1.84
CA GLU A 223 -21.68 20.86 3.30
C GLU A 223 -22.47 19.65 3.81
N SER A 224 -23.67 19.43 3.28
CA SER A 224 -24.50 18.28 3.67
C SER A 224 -23.78 16.97 3.37
N LYS A 225 -23.19 16.82 2.18
CA LYS A 225 -22.44 15.63 1.79
C LYS A 225 -21.10 15.52 2.50
N ILE A 226 -20.40 16.63 2.73
CA ILE A 226 -19.17 16.66 3.52
C ILE A 226 -19.44 16.13 4.94
N ASN A 227 -20.49 16.61 5.59
CA ASN A 227 -20.88 16.18 6.93
C ASN A 227 -21.29 14.70 6.98
N GLU A 228 -22.04 14.22 5.98
CA GLU A 228 -22.39 12.79 5.84
C GLU A 228 -21.13 11.92 5.76
N VAL A 229 -20.19 12.25 4.87
CA VAL A 229 -18.93 11.52 4.72
C VAL A 229 -18.08 11.61 5.99
N GLN A 230 -18.03 12.77 6.65
CA GLN A 230 -17.27 12.95 7.89
C GLN A 230 -17.77 12.05 9.02
N LEU A 231 -19.09 11.87 9.16
CA LEU A 231 -19.65 10.95 10.15
C LEU A 231 -19.18 9.51 9.91
N HIS A 232 -19.11 9.07 8.65
CA HIS A 232 -18.58 7.75 8.31
C HIS A 232 -17.08 7.61 8.61
N ILE A 233 -16.29 8.65 8.35
CA ILE A 233 -14.86 8.68 8.70
C ILE A 233 -14.68 8.58 10.22
N GLU A 234 -15.48 9.29 11.01
CA GLU A 234 -15.44 9.21 12.48
C GLU A 234 -15.85 7.84 13.01
N ASP A 235 -16.84 7.18 12.42
CA ASP A 235 -17.25 5.81 12.74
C ASP A 235 -16.12 4.79 12.48
N ILE A 236 -15.47 4.87 11.31
CA ILE A 236 -14.26 4.08 11.01
C ILE A 236 -13.15 4.37 12.01
N LYS A 237 -12.97 5.65 12.37
CA LYS A 237 -11.95 6.06 13.33
C LYS A 237 -12.17 5.44 14.70
N LEU A 238 -13.39 5.44 15.21
CA LEU A 238 -13.72 4.84 16.50
C LEU A 238 -13.50 3.32 16.50
N ARG A 239 -13.83 2.64 15.41
CA ARG A 239 -13.69 1.17 15.30
C ARG A 239 -12.24 0.72 15.13
N TYR A 240 -11.43 1.42 14.34
CA TYR A 240 -10.20 0.85 13.79
C TYR A 240 -8.90 1.61 14.13
N PHE A 241 -8.96 2.85 14.64
CA PHE A 241 -7.74 3.63 14.88
C PHE A 241 -6.78 3.04 15.90
N LYS A 242 -7.26 2.34 16.93
CA LYS A 242 -6.36 1.92 18.01
C LYS A 242 -5.25 0.98 17.51
N ASN A 243 -5.56 0.08 16.58
CA ASN A 243 -4.67 -1.04 16.27
C ASN A 243 -4.31 -1.22 14.79
N GLN A 244 -5.06 -0.62 13.86
CA GLN A 244 -4.89 -0.88 12.42
C GLN A 244 -4.15 0.25 11.69
N PHE A 245 -4.56 1.51 11.84
CA PHE A 245 -3.97 2.60 11.06
C PHE A 245 -2.68 3.18 11.63
N GLY A 246 -1.77 3.58 10.76
CA GLY A 246 -0.50 4.23 11.02
C GLY A 246 -0.62 5.70 11.40
N THR A 247 0.49 6.26 11.86
CA THR A 247 0.57 7.66 12.32
C THR A 247 0.21 8.65 11.23
N ARG A 248 0.62 8.40 9.97
CA ARG A 248 0.31 9.24 8.80
C ARG A 248 -1.19 9.37 8.57
N THR A 249 -1.89 8.25 8.37
CA THR A 249 -3.35 8.21 8.16
C THR A 249 -4.11 8.82 9.34
N LYS A 250 -3.73 8.49 10.57
CA LYS A 250 -4.32 9.11 11.78
C LYS A 250 -4.16 10.62 11.80
N THR A 251 -3.02 11.12 11.34
CA THR A 251 -2.74 12.56 11.29
C THR A 251 -3.55 13.22 10.18
N PHE A 252 -3.65 12.60 9.01
CA PHE A 252 -4.45 13.12 7.90
C PHE A 252 -5.94 13.15 8.21
N ILE A 253 -6.51 12.12 8.84
CA ILE A 253 -7.91 12.15 9.25
C ILE A 253 -8.18 13.24 10.29
N LYS A 254 -7.24 13.51 11.21
CA LYS A 254 -7.36 14.65 12.13
C LYS A 254 -7.38 15.99 11.40
N LEU A 255 -6.65 16.11 10.29
CA LEU A 255 -6.72 17.29 9.42
C LEU A 255 -8.11 17.43 8.79
N ILE A 256 -8.68 16.35 8.25
CA ILE A 256 -10.06 16.33 7.69
C ILE A 256 -11.11 16.68 8.74
N SER A 257 -10.99 16.17 9.97
CA SER A 257 -11.93 16.55 11.04
C SER A 257 -11.83 18.06 11.33
N LYS A 258 -10.62 18.62 11.34
CA LYS A 258 -10.40 20.06 11.59
C LYS A 258 -10.89 20.96 10.47
N THR A 259 -10.79 20.55 9.20
CA THR A 259 -11.36 21.30 8.08
C THR A 259 -12.88 21.41 8.20
N THR A 260 -13.53 20.31 8.62
CA THR A 260 -14.98 20.30 8.80
C THR A 260 -15.42 21.13 10.01
N GLU A 261 -14.69 21.07 11.13
CA GLU A 261 -14.99 21.84 12.35
C GLU A 261 -14.86 23.36 12.17
N LEU A 262 -13.86 23.82 11.41
CA LEU A 262 -13.53 25.25 11.30
C LEU A 262 -14.32 25.97 10.21
N SER A 263 -15.14 25.26 9.43
CA SER A 263 -15.70 25.68 8.15
C SER A 263 -14.61 26.04 7.13
N LEU A 264 -14.87 25.74 5.86
CA LEU A 264 -13.95 26.04 4.76
C LEU A 264 -13.77 27.56 4.56
N GLU A 265 -14.65 28.39 5.11
CA GLU A 265 -14.67 29.85 4.89
C GLU A 265 -13.55 30.63 5.60
N LYS A 266 -12.78 29.99 6.49
CA LYS A 266 -11.78 30.66 7.32
C LYS A 266 -10.37 30.12 7.09
N GLU A 267 -9.86 30.32 5.89
CA GLU A 267 -8.56 29.79 5.45
C GLU A 267 -7.41 30.12 6.43
N ASP A 268 -7.26 31.36 6.86
CA ASP A 268 -6.21 31.78 7.81
C ASP A 268 -6.32 31.08 9.17
N GLU A 269 -7.56 30.88 9.66
CA GLU A 269 -7.82 30.19 10.92
C GLU A 269 -7.54 28.69 10.78
N LEU A 270 -7.86 28.11 9.63
CA LEU A 270 -7.57 26.72 9.30
C LEU A 270 -6.06 26.48 9.23
N GLN A 271 -5.31 27.29 8.46
CA GLN A 271 -3.86 27.14 8.31
C GLN A 271 -3.14 27.28 9.66
N SER A 272 -3.50 28.29 10.46
CA SER A 272 -2.88 28.52 11.77
C SER A 272 -3.16 27.37 12.76
N LYS A 273 -4.39 26.85 12.80
CA LYS A 273 -4.80 25.75 13.70
C LYS A 273 -4.32 24.37 13.24
N THR A 274 -4.05 24.18 11.96
CA THR A 274 -3.59 22.90 11.40
C THR A 274 -2.08 22.79 11.21
N LYS A 275 -1.34 23.91 11.30
CA LYS A 275 0.12 23.98 11.11
C LYS A 275 0.91 22.87 11.80
N TYR A 276 0.59 22.55 13.06
CA TYR A 276 1.23 21.46 13.80
C TYR A 276 0.95 20.08 13.17
N LEU A 277 -0.30 19.82 12.78
CA LEU A 277 -0.72 18.56 12.17
C LEU A 277 -0.15 18.41 10.76
N SER A 278 -0.13 19.48 9.95
CA SER A 278 0.47 19.46 8.62
C SER A 278 1.98 19.20 8.69
N ARG A 279 2.69 19.83 9.64
CA ARG A 279 4.11 19.53 9.87
C ARG A 279 4.31 18.08 10.32
N LYS A 280 3.48 17.61 11.26
CA LYS A 280 3.53 16.22 11.74
C LYS A 280 3.28 15.21 10.62
N LEU A 281 2.43 15.54 9.65
CA LEU A 281 2.18 14.69 8.48
C LEU A 281 3.46 14.56 7.62
N MET A 282 4.15 15.68 7.37
CA MET A 282 5.42 15.68 6.61
C MET A 282 6.55 14.95 7.34
N GLU A 283 6.62 15.07 8.67
CA GLU A 283 7.65 14.43 9.50
C GLU A 283 7.39 12.93 9.72
N ALA A 284 6.17 12.45 9.50
CA ALA A 284 5.83 11.06 9.70
C ALA A 284 6.42 10.19 8.56
N SER A 285 7.52 9.53 8.87
CA SER A 285 8.22 8.57 7.98
C SER A 285 7.48 7.24 7.83
N ASP A 286 6.68 6.87 8.82
CA ASP A 286 6.07 5.54 8.89
C ASP A 286 4.87 5.46 7.94
N ARG A 287 5.08 4.84 6.78
CA ARG A 287 3.99 4.25 6.02
C ARG A 287 3.62 2.95 6.72
N ALA A 288 2.45 2.93 7.32
CA ALA A 288 1.90 1.68 7.81
C ALA A 288 1.63 0.73 6.63
N ASP A 289 1.51 -0.55 6.95
CA ASP A 289 1.35 -1.63 5.98
C ASP A 289 0.25 -1.30 4.96
N ILE A 290 0.54 -1.48 3.68
CA ILE A 290 -0.36 -1.19 2.54
C ILE A 290 -1.72 -1.89 2.67
N TYR A 291 -1.77 -2.99 3.44
CA TYR A 291 -3.01 -3.72 3.71
C TYR A 291 -3.86 -3.12 4.83
N SER A 292 -3.28 -2.33 5.74
CA SER A 292 -4.03 -1.60 6.77
C SER A 292 -4.25 -0.13 6.41
N ASP A 293 -3.37 0.49 5.63
CA ASP A 293 -3.42 1.89 5.21
C ASP A 293 -3.21 2.04 3.70
N LEU A 294 -4.30 2.22 2.95
CA LEU A 294 -4.23 2.41 1.51
C LEU A 294 -4.03 3.89 1.16
N GLU A 295 -2.83 4.43 1.36
CA GLU A 295 -2.45 5.78 0.91
C GLU A 295 -2.22 5.79 -0.61
N ILE A 296 -3.28 6.05 -1.40
CA ILE A 296 -3.25 6.02 -2.89
C ILE A 296 -2.48 7.19 -3.49
N MET A 297 -2.66 8.36 -2.87
CA MET A 297 -2.00 9.61 -3.20
C MET A 297 -1.35 10.14 -1.92
N PRO A 298 -0.21 10.86 -2.02
CA PRO A 298 0.41 11.46 -0.86
C PRO A 298 -0.58 12.31 -0.09
N TYR A 299 -0.74 12.06 1.21
CA TYR A 299 -1.62 12.87 2.04
C TYR A 299 -1.22 14.36 2.04
N GLU A 300 0.06 14.66 1.84
CA GLU A 300 0.55 16.04 1.64
C GLU A 300 -0.09 16.67 0.40
N LEU A 301 -0.16 15.92 -0.71
CA LEU A 301 -0.81 16.39 -1.94
C LEU A 301 -2.32 16.55 -1.74
N LEU A 302 -2.96 15.62 -1.03
CA LEU A 302 -4.39 15.73 -0.72
C LEU A 302 -4.67 16.94 0.18
N TRP A 303 -3.78 17.21 1.15
CA TRP A 303 -3.87 18.37 2.02
C TRP A 303 -3.68 19.69 1.26
N GLU A 304 -2.72 19.75 0.34
CA GLU A 304 -2.55 20.87 -0.60
C GLU A 304 -3.86 21.12 -1.36
N ARG A 305 -4.51 20.07 -1.88
CA ARG A 305 -5.80 20.19 -2.57
C ARG A 305 -6.93 20.67 -1.68
N LEU A 306 -7.04 20.16 -0.46
CA LEU A 306 -8.07 20.63 0.47
C LEU A 306 -7.89 22.11 0.81
N SER A 307 -6.64 22.55 0.95
CA SER A 307 -6.30 23.94 1.21
C SER A 307 -6.64 24.85 0.02
N GLU A 308 -6.56 24.35 -1.22
CA GLU A 308 -7.00 25.11 -2.41
C GLU A 308 -8.53 25.31 -2.48
N PHE A 309 -9.32 24.49 -1.78
CA PHE A 309 -10.79 24.57 -1.80
C PHE A 309 -11.40 25.34 -0.60
N ALA A 310 -10.60 25.56 0.45
CA ALA A 310 -10.97 26.38 1.60
C ALA A 310 -10.91 27.86 1.21
#